data_AF-A0A957YLE4-F1
#
_entry.id   AF-A0A957YLE4-F1
#
_cell.length_a   1.000
_cell.length_b   1.000
_cell.length_c   1.000
_cell.angle_alpha   90.00
_cell.angle_beta   90.00
_cell.angle_gamma   90.00
#
_symmetry.space_group_name_H-M   'P 1'
#
loop_
_entity.id
_entity.type
_entity.pdbx_description
1 polymer ?
#
loop_
_entity_poly.entity_id
_entity_poly.type
_entity_poly.pdbx_seq_one_letter_code
_entity_poly.pdbx_strand_id
1 'polypeptide(L)'
;VPADEPLDGIIGTDPRGTASAEMGEEILQAIAERIAEVSRRLLSETSPLQRVDFIEAIRAGVKVLNKTSQRRQAMPKKDVPSVSTPAYLAHCQAIYVGDYRQAKNLADKKYANLAE
;
A
#
# COMPACT_ATOMS: atom_id res chain seq x y z
N VAL A 1 30.20 7.80 -12.96
CA VAL A 1 30.23 6.39 -12.49
C VAL A 1 30.88 5.60 -13.61
N PRO A 2 32.00 4.91 -13.35
CA PRO A 2 32.66 4.07 -14.34
C PRO A 2 31.65 3.08 -14.93
N ALA A 3 31.80 2.70 -16.20
CA ALA A 3 30.82 1.86 -16.91
C ALA A 3 30.59 0.49 -16.24
N ASP A 4 31.48 0.09 -15.34
CA ASP A 4 31.59 -1.25 -14.78
C ASP A 4 31.15 -1.32 -13.31
N GLU A 5 30.65 -0.23 -12.73
CA GLU A 5 30.16 -0.21 -11.35
C GLU A 5 28.61 -0.11 -11.32
N PRO A 6 27.93 -1.09 -10.69
CA PRO A 6 26.46 -1.11 -10.64
C PRO A 6 25.93 0.03 -9.75
N LEU A 7 24.94 0.74 -10.27
CA LEU A 7 24.23 1.79 -9.53
C LEU A 7 23.41 1.18 -8.40
N ASP A 8 23.51 1.78 -7.22
CA ASP A 8 22.74 1.41 -6.03
C ASP A 8 21.24 1.62 -6.29
N GLY A 9 20.53 0.55 -6.63
CA GLY A 9 19.07 0.59 -6.85
C GLY A 9 18.49 -0.29 -7.94
N ILE A 10 19.30 -0.86 -8.84
CA ILE A 10 18.85 -1.88 -9.80
C ILE A 10 19.87 -3.04 -9.78
N ILE A 11 19.79 -3.88 -8.75
CA ILE A 11 20.48 -5.17 -8.71
C ILE A 11 19.44 -6.22 -9.16
N GLY A 12 19.46 -6.57 -10.44
CA GLY A 12 18.59 -7.60 -11.00
C GLY A 12 18.53 -7.55 -12.52
N THR A 13 18.27 -8.69 -13.16
CA THR A 13 17.98 -8.80 -14.59
C THR A 13 16.86 -7.83 -14.97
N ASP A 14 16.96 -7.18 -16.13
CA ASP A 14 15.94 -6.26 -16.61
C ASP A 14 14.55 -6.95 -16.59
N PRO A 15 13.58 -6.47 -15.80
CA PRO A 15 12.29 -7.12 -15.66
C PRO A 15 11.48 -7.08 -16.96
N ARG A 16 11.89 -6.30 -17.98
CA ARG A 16 11.32 -6.35 -19.33
C ARG A 16 11.45 -7.73 -19.98
N GLY A 17 12.39 -8.57 -19.54
CA GLY A 17 12.49 -9.97 -19.96
C GLY A 17 11.50 -10.93 -19.28
N THR A 18 10.91 -10.52 -18.16
CA THR A 18 9.94 -11.30 -17.36
C THR A 18 8.53 -10.68 -17.33
N ALA A 19 8.38 -9.46 -17.83
CA ALA A 19 7.09 -8.79 -17.98
C ALA A 19 6.36 -9.38 -19.19
N SER A 20 5.51 -10.38 -18.95
CA SER A 20 4.62 -10.93 -19.97
C SER A 20 3.29 -10.18 -19.99
N ALA A 21 2.65 -10.12 -21.16
CA ALA A 21 1.28 -9.63 -21.28
C ALA A 21 0.33 -10.42 -20.37
N GLU A 22 0.53 -11.74 -20.28
CA GLU A 22 -0.20 -12.66 -19.40
C GLU A 22 -0.13 -12.25 -17.91
N MET A 23 1.08 -11.97 -17.39
CA MET A 23 1.23 -11.47 -16.01
C MET A 23 0.54 -10.12 -15.82
N GLY A 24 0.56 -9.27 -16.85
CA GLY A 24 -0.19 -8.01 -16.85
C GLY A 24 -1.71 -8.22 -16.75
N GLU A 25 -2.24 -9.19 -17.48
CA GLU A 25 -3.65 -9.59 -17.45
C GLU A 25 -4.05 -10.16 -16.09
N GLU A 26 -3.22 -11.03 -15.50
CA GLU A 26 -3.44 -11.57 -14.15
C GLU A 26 -3.50 -10.47 -13.09
N ILE A 27 -2.57 -9.50 -13.15
CA ILE A 27 -2.56 -8.35 -12.23
C ILE A 27 -3.82 -7.50 -12.41
N LEU A 28 -4.21 -7.21 -13.65
CA LEU A 28 -5.40 -6.43 -13.95
C LEU A 28 -6.66 -7.12 -13.42
N GLN A 29 -6.79 -8.42 -13.68
CA GLN A 29 -7.91 -9.22 -13.21
C GLN A 29 -8.00 -9.19 -11.67
N ALA A 30 -6.89 -9.41 -10.98
CA ALA A 30 -6.86 -9.37 -9.52
C ALA A 30 -7.22 -7.99 -8.95
N ILE A 31 -6.82 -6.90 -9.61
CA ILE A 31 -7.22 -5.54 -9.21
C ILE A 31 -8.72 -5.35 -9.41
N ALA A 32 -9.24 -5.71 -10.58
CA ALA A 32 -10.65 -5.55 -10.93
C ALA A 32 -11.56 -6.32 -9.97
N GLU A 33 -11.23 -7.58 -9.66
CA GLU A 33 -11.99 -8.42 -8.75
C GLU A 33 -12.04 -7.83 -7.34
N ARG A 34 -10.88 -7.44 -6.78
CA ARG A 34 -10.80 -6.86 -5.43
C ARG A 34 -11.56 -5.54 -5.33
N ILE A 35 -11.45 -4.67 -6.33
CA ILE A 35 -12.20 -3.41 -6.36
C ILE A 35 -13.70 -3.68 -6.45
N ALA A 36 -14.11 -4.61 -7.31
CA ALA A 36 -15.52 -4.95 -7.48
C ALA A 36 -16.12 -5.53 -6.20
N GLU A 37 -15.39 -6.39 -5.49
CA GLU A 37 -15.80 -6.93 -4.19
C GLU A 37 -16.00 -5.81 -3.15
N VAL A 38 -14.99 -4.96 -2.95
CA VAL A 38 -15.07 -3.86 -1.98
C VAL A 38 -16.20 -2.88 -2.35
N SER A 39 -16.35 -2.56 -3.64
CA SER A 39 -17.40 -1.64 -4.12
C SER A 39 -18.80 -2.19 -3.88
N ARG A 40 -19.03 -3.48 -4.14
CA ARG A 40 -20.31 -4.15 -3.85
C ARG A 40 -20.62 -4.09 -2.36
N ARG A 41 -19.66 -4.47 -1.49
CA ARG A 41 -19.85 -4.39 -0.04
C ARG A 41 -20.19 -2.96 0.42
N LEU A 42 -19.50 -1.96 -0.11
CA LEU A 42 -19.78 -0.56 0.22
C LEU A 42 -21.18 -0.12 -0.25
N LEU A 43 -21.65 -0.64 -1.39
CA LEU A 43 -22.96 -0.29 -1.93
C LEU A 43 -24.13 -0.94 -1.17
N SER A 44 -24.03 -2.24 -0.87
CA SER A 44 -25.17 -3.05 -0.40
C SER A 44 -25.08 -3.55 1.05
N GLU A 45 -23.89 -3.66 1.63
CA GLU A 45 -23.68 -4.42 2.88
C GLU A 45 -23.16 -3.56 4.03
N THR A 46 -22.89 -2.28 3.80
CA THR A 46 -22.38 -1.35 4.82
C THR A 46 -23.39 -0.27 5.17
N SER A 47 -23.48 0.01 6.46
CA SER A 47 -24.21 1.16 7.00
C SER A 47 -23.52 2.49 6.64
N PRO A 48 -24.24 3.63 6.72
CA PRO A 48 -23.64 4.95 6.55
C PRO A 48 -22.42 5.19 7.46
N LEU A 49 -22.46 4.71 8.71
CA LEU A 49 -21.35 4.84 9.65
C LEU A 49 -20.12 4.03 9.20
N GLN A 50 -20.31 2.80 8.72
CA GLN A 50 -19.21 1.99 8.19
C GLN A 50 -18.58 2.61 6.94
N ARG A 51 -19.36 3.31 6.10
CA ARG A 51 -18.82 4.05 4.94
C ARG A 51 -17.96 5.23 5.36
N VAL A 52 -18.36 5.95 6.43
CA VAL A 52 -17.53 6.99 7.04
C VAL A 52 -16.24 6.39 7.59
N ASP A 53 -16.34 5.29 8.34
CA ASP A 53 -15.17 4.58 8.89
C ASP A 53 -14.22 4.10 7.77
N PHE A 54 -14.75 3.63 6.64
CA PHE A 54 -13.97 3.26 5.44
C PHE A 54 -13.19 4.45 4.89
N ILE A 55 -13.84 5.59 4.68
CA ILE A 55 -13.20 6.80 4.15
C ILE A 55 -12.07 7.25 5.09
N GLU A 56 -12.31 7.25 6.40
CA GLU A 56 -11.31 7.62 7.40
C GLU A 56 -10.12 6.64 7.42
N ALA A 57 -10.38 5.34 7.26
CA ALA A 57 -9.33 4.34 7.16
C ALA A 57 -8.45 4.55 5.90
N ILE A 58 -9.06 4.80 4.74
CA ILE A 58 -8.33 5.11 3.49
C ILE A 58 -7.49 6.39 3.65
N ARG A 59 -8.06 7.45 4.24
CA ARG A 59 -7.34 8.69 4.53
C ARG A 59 -6.13 8.44 5.43
N ALA A 60 -6.26 7.61 6.46
CA ALA A 60 -5.15 7.25 7.34
C ALA A 60 -4.05 6.48 6.59
N GLY A 61 -4.42 5.52 5.73
CA GLY A 61 -3.48 4.80 4.86
C GLY A 61 -2.71 5.74 3.92
N VAL A 62 -3.40 6.68 3.27
CA VAL A 62 -2.78 7.69 2.40
C VAL A 62 -1.80 8.59 3.18
N LYS A 63 -2.13 8.99 4.41
CA LYS A 63 -1.20 9.76 5.26
C LYS A 63 0.11 9.02 5.53
N VAL A 64 0.05 7.71 5.75
CA VAL A 64 1.25 6.86 5.91
C VAL A 64 2.11 6.87 4.64
N LEU A 65 1.49 6.70 3.46
CA LEU A 65 2.21 6.71 2.18
C LEU A 65 2.87 8.05 1.92
N ASN A 66 2.16 9.16 2.15
CA ASN A 66 2.68 10.51 1.98
C ASN A 66 3.88 10.77 2.90
N LYS A 67 3.79 10.39 4.18
CA LYS A 67 4.90 10.57 5.13
C LYS A 67 6.10 9.69 4.78
N THR A 68 5.86 8.47 4.33
CA THR A 68 6.92 7.57 3.86
C THR A 68 7.63 8.15 2.64
N SER A 69 6.86 8.70 1.69
CA SER A 69 7.40 9.40 0.50
C SER A 69 8.25 10.60 0.90
N GLN A 70 7.74 11.47 1.78
CA GLN A 70 8.47 12.63 2.31
C GLN A 70 9.79 12.23 2.98
N ARG A 71 9.79 11.18 3.83
CA ARG A 71 11.01 10.68 4.46
C ARG A 71 12.02 10.17 3.44
N ARG A 72 11.58 9.45 2.39
CA ARG A 72 12.47 8.96 1.32
C ARG A 72 13.08 10.08 0.47
N GLN A 73 12.44 11.24 0.41
CA GLN A 73 13.01 12.42 -0.25
C GLN A 73 14.08 13.10 0.61
N ALA A 74 14.01 12.95 1.94
CA ALA A 74 14.92 13.60 2.89
C ALA A 74 16.03 12.69 3.44
N MET A 75 15.87 11.37 3.35
CA MET A 75 16.75 10.38 3.96
C MET A 75 17.13 9.26 2.97
N PRO A 76 18.29 8.62 3.15
CA PRO A 76 18.64 7.43 2.37
C PRO A 76 17.57 6.33 2.49
N LYS A 77 17.28 5.63 1.40
CA LYS A 77 16.21 4.61 1.33
C LYS A 77 16.35 3.52 2.41
N LYS A 78 17.59 3.14 2.77
CA LYS A 78 17.90 2.14 3.81
C LYS A 78 17.42 2.56 5.21
N ASP A 79 17.32 3.87 5.45
CA ASP A 79 16.96 4.44 6.75
C ASP A 79 15.46 4.73 6.84
N VAL A 80 14.71 4.55 5.75
CA VAL A 80 13.25 4.70 5.73
C VAL A 80 12.58 3.33 5.68
N PRO A 81 11.77 2.98 6.69
CA PRO A 81 11.08 1.70 6.71
C PRO A 81 10.27 1.45 5.43
N SER A 82 10.20 0.18 5.01
CA SER A 82 9.36 -0.21 3.87
C SER A 82 7.90 0.22 4.09
N VAL A 83 7.19 0.46 2.98
CA VAL A 83 5.73 0.61 2.99
C VAL A 83 5.09 -0.71 3.48
N SER A 84 5.62 -1.85 3.04
CA SER A 84 5.12 -3.20 3.34
C SER A 84 5.46 -3.72 4.75
N THR A 85 5.57 -2.84 5.75
CA THR A 85 5.69 -3.31 7.14
C THR A 85 4.45 -4.11 7.57
N PRO A 86 4.57 -5.02 8.56
CA PRO A 86 3.44 -5.80 9.07
C PRO A 86 2.20 -4.95 9.43
N ALA A 87 2.39 -3.78 10.04
CA ALA A 87 1.29 -2.87 10.39
C ALA A 87 0.51 -2.34 9.16
N TYR A 88 1.21 -2.04 8.06
CA TYR A 88 0.57 -1.54 6.85
C TYR A 88 -0.12 -2.67 6.06
N LEU A 89 0.49 -3.87 6.03
CA LEU A 89 -0.15 -5.05 5.47
C LEU A 89 -1.42 -5.43 6.24
N ALA A 90 -1.37 -5.38 7.57
CA ALA A 90 -2.54 -5.59 8.41
C ALA A 90 -3.63 -4.53 8.17
N HIS A 91 -3.25 -3.27 7.93
CA HIS A 91 -4.19 -2.23 7.51
C HIS A 91 -4.90 -2.61 6.19
N CYS A 92 -4.15 -3.02 5.17
CA CYS A 92 -4.73 -3.45 3.89
C CYS A 92 -5.67 -4.65 4.05
N GLN A 93 -5.27 -5.63 4.88
CA GLN A 93 -6.13 -6.79 5.18
C GLN A 93 -7.42 -6.37 5.88
N ALA A 94 -7.34 -5.47 6.87
CA ALA A 94 -8.50 -4.95 7.59
C ALA A 94 -9.47 -4.18 6.66
N ILE A 95 -8.95 -3.39 5.71
CA ILE A 95 -9.76 -2.79 4.64
C ILE A 95 -10.46 -3.88 3.82
N TYR A 96 -9.72 -4.92 3.44
CA TYR A 96 -10.25 -5.98 2.59
C TYR A 96 -11.35 -6.78 3.29
N VAL A 97 -11.24 -7.10 4.59
CA VAL A 97 -12.29 -7.85 5.32
C VAL A 97 -13.43 -6.97 5.86
N GLY A 98 -13.33 -5.64 5.74
CA GLY A 98 -14.38 -4.71 6.16
C GLY A 98 -14.27 -4.20 7.61
N ASP A 99 -13.16 -4.45 8.31
CA ASP A 99 -12.90 -3.88 9.63
C ASP A 99 -12.22 -2.51 9.52
N TYR A 100 -13.00 -1.50 9.16
CA TYR A 100 -12.48 -0.17 8.85
C TYR A 100 -11.93 0.58 10.08
N ARG A 101 -12.47 0.32 11.27
CA ARG A 101 -11.96 0.92 12.51
C ARG A 101 -10.59 0.35 12.87
N GLN A 102 -10.43 -0.97 12.79
CA GLN A 102 -9.13 -1.59 13.00
C GLN A 102 -8.13 -1.15 11.92
N ALA A 103 -8.58 -1.07 10.66
CA ALA A 103 -7.75 -0.57 9.56
C ALA A 103 -7.19 0.82 9.86
N LYS A 104 -8.03 1.76 10.31
CA LYS A 104 -7.58 3.10 10.71
C LYS A 104 -6.55 3.05 11.84
N ASN A 105 -6.83 2.29 12.91
CA ASN A 105 -5.92 2.17 14.05
C ASN A 105 -4.55 1.61 13.66
N LEU A 106 -4.50 0.66 12.73
CA LEU A 106 -3.25 0.09 12.21
C LEU A 106 -2.44 1.09 11.38
N ALA A 107 -3.12 1.88 10.55
CA ALA A 107 -2.50 2.96 9.80
C ALA A 107 -1.96 4.07 10.73
N ASP A 108 -2.73 4.47 11.74
CA ASP A 108 -2.31 5.47 12.73
C ASP A 108 -1.08 5.00 13.53
N LYS A 109 -1.04 3.72 13.94
CA LYS A 109 0.15 3.11 14.58
C LYS A 109 1.37 3.17 13.66
N LYS A 110 1.22 2.79 12.39
CA LYS A 110 2.32 2.88 11.42
C LYS A 110 2.77 4.33 11.22
N TYR A 111 1.84 5.28 11.19
CA TYR A 111 2.15 6.70 11.05
C TYR A 111 2.94 7.26 12.24
N ALA A 112 2.62 6.81 13.46
CA ALA A 112 3.32 7.16 14.69
C ALA A 112 4.75 6.61 14.72
N ASN A 113 4.94 5.34 14.32
CA ASN A 113 6.28 4.77 14.13
C ASN A 113 7.05 5.46 12.98
N LEU A 114 6.29 6.02 12.03
CA LEU A 114 6.66 7.04 11.05
C LEU A 114 7.24 8.35 11.61
N ALA A 115 7.03 8.68 12.88
CA ALA A 115 7.30 10.01 13.46
C ALA A 115 8.59 10.04 14.29
N GLU A 116 8.92 8.92 14.93
CA GLU A 116 10.20 8.65 15.60
C GLU A 116 11.33 8.43 14.58
#